data_AF-A0A5N0T561-F1
#
_entry.id   AF-A0A5N0T561-F1
#
_cell.length_a   1.000
_cell.length_b   1.000
_cell.length_c   1.000
_cell.angle_alpha   90.00
_cell.angle_beta   90.00
_cell.angle_gamma   90.00
#
_symmetry.space_group_name_H-M   'P 1'
#
loop_
_entity.id
_entity.type
_entity.pdbx_description
1 polymer ?
#
loop_
_entity_poly.entity_id
_entity_poly.type
_entity_poly.pdbx_seq_one_letter_code
_entity_poly.pdbx_strand_id
1 'polypeptide(L)' 'MFEHRQPEMQRMLKENEDFRRLYNHHQTLDKRVTAAELGSAPMEDLALNQLKKEKLRCKDRLDRMLSQQVH' A
#
# COMPACT_ATOMS: atom_id res chain seq x y z
N MET A 1 18.63 3.69 1.99
CA MET A 1 18.20 2.43 2.64
C MET A 1 17.03 1.71 1.95
N PHE A 2 16.29 2.34 1.02
CA PHE A 2 15.21 1.67 0.25
C PHE A 2 15.64 1.16 -1.14
N GLU A 3 16.74 1.68 -1.69
CA GLU A 3 17.23 1.32 -3.03
C GLU A 3 17.70 -0.14 -3.16
N HIS A 4 18.11 -0.79 -2.07
CA HIS A 4 18.57 -2.18 -2.09
C HIS A 4 17.44 -3.22 -1.97
N ARG A 5 16.20 -2.82 -1.65
CA ARG A 5 15.07 -3.75 -1.48
C ARG A 5 14.16 -3.89 -2.70
N GLN A 6 14.45 -3.19 -3.80
CA GLN A 6 13.74 -3.38 -5.07
C GLN A 6 13.70 -4.85 -5.55
N PRO A 7 14.80 -5.62 -5.52
CA PRO A 7 14.77 -7.03 -5.90
C PRO A 7 13.94 -7.90 -4.92
N GLU A 8 14.02 -7.65 -3.61
CA GLU A 8 13.21 -8.33 -2.60
C GLU A 8 11.71 -8.04 -2.79
N MET A 9 11.35 -6.77 -3.04
CA MET A 9 9.96 -6.41 -3.33
C MET A 9 9.45 -7.09 -4.59
N GLN A 10 10.25 -7.14 -5.67
CA GLN A 10 9.87 -7.84 -6.89
C GLN A 10 9.75 -9.36 -6.69
N ARG A 11 10.62 -9.95 -5.87
CA ARG A 11 10.49 -11.35 -5.45
C ARG A 11 9.22 -11.58 -4.64
N MET A 12 8.95 -10.78 -3.61
CA MET A 12 7.70 -10.84 -2.84
C MET A 12 6.47 -10.69 -3.73
N LEU A 13 6.49 -9.75 -4.68
CA LEU A 13 5.40 -9.55 -5.64
C LEU A 13 5.17 -10.76 -6.55
N LYS A 14 6.20 -11.57 -6.81
CA LYS A 14 6.13 -12.80 -7.62
C LYS A 14 5.79 -14.04 -6.79
N GLU A 15 6.42 -14.19 -5.64
CA GLU A 15 6.34 -15.38 -4.78
C GLU A 15 5.13 -15.33 -3.83
N ASN A 16 4.66 -14.13 -3.49
CA ASN A 16 3.59 -13.92 -2.53
C ASN A 16 2.42 -13.15 -3.16
N GLU A 17 1.39 -13.90 -3.55
CA GLU A 17 0.16 -13.32 -4.12
C GLU A 17 -0.57 -12.39 -3.14
N ASP A 18 -0.52 -12.67 -1.83
CA ASP A 18 -1.10 -11.79 -0.82
C ASP A 18 -0.39 -10.43 -0.80
N PHE A 19 0.94 -10.42 -0.90
CA PHE A 19 1.73 -9.19 -1.00
C PHE A 19 1.34 -8.38 -2.24
N ARG A 20 1.18 -9.05 -3.39
CA ARG A 20 0.75 -8.42 -4.64
C ARG A 20 -0.67 -7.86 -4.57
N ARG A 21 -1.59 -8.57 -3.94
CA ARG A 21 -2.96 -8.08 -3.71
C ARG A 21 -2.95 -6.88 -2.79
N LEU A 22 -2.17 -6.92 -1.71
CA LEU A 22 -2.06 -5.82 -0.77
C LEU A 22 -1.44 -4.57 -1.41
N TYR A 23 -0.42 -4.74 -2.25
CA TYR A 23 0.21 -3.66 -2.99
C TYR A 23 -0.74 -3.01 -4.00
N ASN A 24 -1.52 -3.82 -4.74
CA ASN A 24 -2.57 -3.30 -5.63
C ASN A 24 -3.66 -2.55 -4.86
N HIS A 25 -4.06 -3.07 -3.69
CA HIS A 25 -5.02 -2.40 -2.81
C HIS A 25 -4.49 -1.05 -2.35
N HIS A 26 -3.23 -1.00 -1.89
CA HIS A 26 -2.55 0.24 -1.50
C HIS A 26 -2.52 1.25 -2.66
N GLN A 27 -2.15 0.83 -3.88
CA GLN A 27 -2.18 1.72 -5.06
C GLN A 27 -3.58 2.24 -5.39
N THR A 28 -4.60 1.40 -5.22
CA THR A 28 -5.99 1.79 -5.48
C THR A 28 -6.49 2.80 -4.45
N LEU A 29 -6.14 2.60 -3.18
CA LEU A 29 -6.41 3.56 -2.10
C LEU A 29 -5.70 4.89 -2.36
N ASP A 30 -4.42 4.84 -2.74
CA ASP A 30 -3.63 6.03 -3.06
C ASP A 30 -4.25 6.83 -4.21
N LYS A 31 -4.61 6.17 -5.32
CA LYS A 31 -5.34 6.79 -6.43
C LYS A 31 -6.64 7.44 -5.99
N ARG A 32 -7.39 6.80 -5.09
CA ARG A 32 -8.63 7.37 -4.53
C ARG A 32 -8.36 8.60 -3.67
N VAL A 33 -7.34 8.56 -2.81
CA VAL A 33 -6.92 9.73 -2.02
C VAL A 33 -6.53 10.85 -2.96
N THR A 34 -5.68 10.59 -3.95
CA THR A 34 -5.24 11.60 -4.92
C THR A 34 -6.41 12.17 -5.73
N ALA A 35 -7.35 11.35 -6.18
CA ALA A 35 -8.54 11.82 -6.89
C ALA A 35 -9.44 12.70 -6.00
N ALA A 36 -9.54 12.38 -4.71
CA ALA A 36 -10.24 13.20 -3.73
C ALA A 36 -9.50 14.53 -3.45
N GLU A 37 -8.17 14.48 -3.30
CA GLU A 37 -7.33 15.67 -3.10
C GLU A 37 -7.31 16.60 -4.32
N LEU A 38 -7.39 16.04 -5.53
CA LEU A 38 -7.54 16.78 -6.79
C LEU A 38 -8.92 17.41 -6.97
N GLY A 39 -9.88 17.13 -6.07
CA GLY A 39 -11.26 17.60 -6.18
C GLY A 39 -12.05 16.94 -7.32
N SER A 40 -11.51 15.87 -7.93
CA SER A 40 -12.22 15.08 -8.96
C SER A 40 -13.33 14.22 -8.38
N ALA A 41 -13.28 13.90 -7.09
CA ALA A 41 -14.34 13.23 -6.37
C ALA A 41 -14.60 13.96 -5.04
N PRO A 42 -15.81 14.49 -4.80
CA PRO A 42 -16.18 14.99 -3.48
C PRO A 42 -16.20 13.79 -2.53
N MET A 43 -15.13 13.63 -1.77
CA MET A 43 -14.98 12.56 -0.80
C MET A 43 -15.27 13.10 0.58
N GLU A 44 -16.11 12.39 1.34
CA GLU A 44 -16.39 12.72 2.72
C GLU A 44 -15.11 12.64 3.56
N ASP A 45 -14.89 13.58 4.47
CA ASP A 45 -13.69 13.63 5.32
C ASP A 45 -13.48 12.30 6.09
N LEU A 46 -14.59 11.65 6.46
CA LEU A 46 -14.61 10.33 7.09
C LEU A 46 -14.01 9.24 6.20
N ALA A 47 -14.25 9.31 4.88
CA ALA A 47 -13.71 8.37 3.92
C ALA A 47 -12.22 8.62 3.67
N LEU A 48 -11.79 9.88 3.67
CA LEU A 48 -10.37 10.25 3.57
C LEU A 48 -9.57 9.80 4.80
N ASN A 49 -10.15 9.92 5.98
CA ASN A 49 -9.60 9.39 7.24
C ASN A 49 -9.53 7.85 7.23
N GLN A 50 -10.53 7.16 6.68
CA GLN A 50 -10.49 5.71 6.50
C GLN A 50 -9.40 5.29 5.51
N LEU A 51 -9.28 5.97 4.37
CA LEU A 51 -8.22 5.73 3.38
C LEU A 51 -6.83 5.89 3.99
N LYS A 52 -6.60 6.94 4.79
CA LYS A 52 -5.32 7.14 5.51
C LYS A 52 -5.01 5.98 6.46
N LYS A 53 -6.01 5.51 7.21
CA LYS A 53 -5.86 4.35 8.11
C LYS A 53 -5.60 3.06 7.34
N GLU A 54 -6.30 2.82 6.24
CA GLU A 54 -6.06 1.65 5.39
C GLU A 54 -4.69 1.70 4.72
N LYS A 55 -4.26 2.87 4.23
CA LYS A 55 -2.92 3.07 3.68
C LYS A 55 -1.84 2.74 4.71
N LEU A 56 -2.01 3.21 5.95
CA LEU A 56 -1.12 2.89 7.05
C LEU A 56 -1.10 1.39 7.36
N ARG A 57 -2.28 0.74 7.45
CA ARG A 57 -2.39 -0.72 7.67
C ARG A 57 -1.76 -1.53 6.55
N CYS A 58 -1.96 -1.12 5.30
CA CYS A 58 -1.36 -1.78 4.14
C CYS A 58 0.16 -1.65 4.20
N LYS A 59 0.67 -0.45 4.48
CA LYS A 59 2.10 -0.23 4.64
C LYS A 59 2.69 -1.07 5.79
N ASP A 60 2.06 -1.07 6.96
CA ASP A 60 2.51 -1.86 8.12
C ASP A 60 2.55 -3.36 7.82
N ARG A 61 1.55 -3.84 7.07
CA ARG A 61 1.45 -5.24 6.68
C ARG A 61 2.46 -5.62 5.60
N LEU A 62 2.72 -4.75 4.62
CA LEU A 62 3.82 -4.92 3.65
C LEU A 62 5.17 -4.96 4.38
N ASP A 63 5.38 -4.05 5.34
CA ASP A 63 6.61 -3.97 6.12
C ASP A 63 6.83 -5.22 6.99
N ARG A 64 5.78 -5.70 7.67
CA ARG A 64 5.79 -6.97 8.40
C ARG A 64 6.08 -8.17 7.50
N MET A 65 5.47 -8.24 6.32
CA MET A 65 5.71 -9.34 5.37
C MET A 65 7.16 -9.34 4.89
N LEU A 66 7.71 -8.16 4.55
CA LEU A 66 9.13 -8.01 4.24
C LEU A 66 10.02 -8.41 5.42
N SER A 67 9.71 -7.93 6.63
CA SER A 67 10.51 -8.22 7.82
C SER A 67 10.48 -9.69 8.21
N GLN A 68 9.38 -10.41 7.98
CA GLN A 68 9.28 -11.84 8.27
C GLN A 68 10.02 -12.71 7.25
N GLN A 69 10.19 -12.25 6.01
CA GLN A 69 10.90 -13.02 4.98
C GLN A 69 12.42 -12.84 5.03
N VAL A 70 12.92 -11.82 5.75
CA VAL A 70 14.35 -11.49 5.87
C VAL A 70 15.02 -12.22 7.06
N HIS A 71 14.33 -13.18 7.69
CA HIS A 71 14.88 -14.05 8.75
C HIS A 71 15.09 -15.48 8.23
#